data_AF-A0A660UIE2-F1
#
_entry.id   AF-A0A660UIE2-F1
#
_cell.length_a   1.000
_cell.length_b   1.000
_cell.length_c   1.000
_cell.angle_alpha   90.00
_cell.angle_beta   90.00
_cell.angle_gamma   90.00
#
_symmetry.space_group_name_H-M   'P 1'
#
loop_
_entity.id
_entity.type
_entity.pdbx_description
1 polymer ?
#
loop_
_entity_poly.entity_id
_entity_poly.type
_entity_poly.pdbx_seq_one_letter_code
_entity_poly.pdbx_strand_id
1 'polypeptide(L)'
;LFLTGKKTRVDASFSNSGRVYALHGFSNTFNFMDSALKPPYEFNNEPFENVADKVAAQTGTKVIHDAPQSDQITRATIQSGQTGFQFLVPLAKERNRVISSDQQGNILIQQADVDSNSVGVIEEGNEADLISQEFQASFDDRKSFRSYKVTSQTPFGRYQANVTDKSVPEPRHTITSVDTQIPGAIEQVAEWQRHLQTIEDFRLEIPVVGWHAPSGDLWRVNTTVTFVSETCFIPDGFDLYIRGVRYIYGSGGMTAVLSVVPPNVYTERPVILPWLPATAIESTEDFLSQLEVEF
;
A
#
# COMPACT_ATOMS: atom_id res chain seq x y z
N LEU A 1 -19.85 -12.03 0.81
CA LEU A 1 -19.27 -12.16 -0.55
C LEU A 1 -17.81 -11.73 -0.44
N PHE A 2 -16.83 -12.58 -0.80
CA PHE A 2 -15.40 -12.25 -0.59
C PHE A 2 -14.74 -11.63 -1.82
N LEU A 3 -15.14 -12.08 -3.01
CA LEU A 3 -14.55 -11.64 -4.28
C LEU A 3 -15.55 -11.86 -5.40
N THR A 4 -15.67 -10.89 -6.31
CA THR A 4 -16.34 -11.03 -7.60
C THR A 4 -15.29 -10.90 -8.70
N GLY A 5 -15.22 -11.90 -9.58
CA GLY A 5 -14.09 -12.02 -10.49
C GLY A 5 -14.30 -13.05 -11.59
N LYS A 6 -13.20 -13.29 -12.32
CA LYS A 6 -13.18 -14.25 -13.44
C LYS A 6 -12.17 -15.35 -13.18
N LYS A 7 -12.58 -16.60 -13.45
CA LYS A 7 -11.68 -17.75 -13.53
C LYS A 7 -10.77 -17.61 -14.75
N THR A 8 -9.47 -17.64 -14.54
CA THR A 8 -8.45 -17.45 -15.58
C THR A 8 -7.63 -18.70 -15.85
N ARG A 9 -7.51 -19.60 -14.87
CA ARG A 9 -6.70 -20.81 -15.00
C ARG A 9 -7.33 -22.00 -14.29
N VAL A 10 -7.16 -23.17 -14.88
CA VAL A 10 -7.55 -24.47 -14.32
C VAL A 10 -6.36 -25.40 -14.45
N ASP A 11 -5.84 -25.86 -13.32
CA ASP A 11 -4.82 -26.90 -13.28
C ASP A 11 -5.50 -28.21 -12.91
N ALA A 12 -5.27 -29.25 -13.71
CA ALA A 12 -5.81 -30.58 -13.47
C ALA A 12 -4.65 -31.56 -13.28
N SER A 13 -4.69 -32.33 -12.19
CA SER A 13 -3.72 -33.39 -11.93
C SER A 13 -4.42 -34.70 -11.58
N PHE A 14 -3.76 -35.81 -11.92
CA PHE A 14 -4.22 -37.15 -11.62
C PHE A 14 -3.06 -37.96 -11.07
N SER A 15 -3.32 -38.68 -9.98
CA SER A 15 -2.38 -39.63 -9.40
C SER A 15 -3.13 -40.81 -8.80
N ASN A 16 -2.40 -41.77 -8.23
CA ASN A 16 -3.01 -42.92 -7.55
C ASN A 16 -3.91 -42.52 -6.37
N SER A 17 -3.75 -41.31 -5.80
CA SER A 17 -4.60 -40.79 -4.72
C SER A 17 -5.87 -40.08 -5.21
N GLY A 18 -6.03 -39.87 -6.52
CA GLY A 18 -7.24 -39.29 -7.10
C GLY A 18 -6.99 -38.20 -8.15
N ARG A 19 -8.06 -37.47 -8.47
CA ARG A 19 -8.06 -36.31 -9.38
C ARG A 19 -8.18 -35.03 -8.57
N VAL A 20 -7.35 -34.04 -8.89
CA VAL A 20 -7.39 -32.70 -8.27
C VAL A 20 -7.57 -31.66 -9.37
N TYR A 21 -8.48 -30.72 -9.13
CA TYR A 21 -8.68 -29.54 -9.97
C TYR A 21 -8.43 -28.30 -9.14
N ALA A 22 -7.42 -27.50 -9.50
CA ALA A 22 -7.17 -26.19 -8.92
C ALA A 22 -7.72 -25.12 -9.85
N LEU A 23 -8.61 -24.27 -9.33
CA LEU A 23 -9.20 -23.16 -10.05
C LEU A 23 -8.55 -21.87 -9.57
N HIS A 24 -8.07 -21.06 -10.49
CA HIS A 24 -7.49 -19.76 -10.21
C HIS A 24 -8.26 -18.67 -10.96
N GLY A 25 -8.32 -17.49 -10.35
CA GLY A 25 -8.99 -16.34 -10.90
C GLY A 25 -8.57 -15.07 -10.19
N PHE A 26 -9.02 -13.95 -10.74
CA PHE A 26 -8.74 -12.62 -10.21
C PHE A 26 -10.04 -11.84 -10.07
N SER A 27 -10.02 -10.78 -9.26
CA SER A 27 -11.06 -9.75 -9.24
C SER A 27 -11.36 -9.24 -10.65
N ASN A 28 -12.57 -8.74 -10.92
CA ASN A 28 -12.92 -8.18 -12.23
C ASN A 28 -12.02 -7.01 -12.66
N THR A 29 -11.31 -6.40 -11.70
CA THR A 29 -10.28 -5.38 -11.95
C THR A 29 -9.04 -5.91 -12.69
N PHE A 30 -8.90 -7.22 -12.93
CA PHE A 30 -7.72 -7.79 -13.61
C PHE A 30 -7.48 -7.20 -15.01
N ASN A 31 -8.55 -6.89 -15.76
CA ASN A 31 -8.40 -6.25 -17.08
C ASN A 31 -7.77 -4.85 -16.97
N PHE A 32 -8.03 -4.13 -15.88
CA PHE A 32 -7.42 -2.82 -15.62
C PHE A 32 -5.91 -2.93 -15.33
N MET A 33 -5.46 -4.07 -14.80
CA MET A 33 -4.04 -4.35 -14.59
C MET A 33 -3.33 -4.83 -15.85
N ASP A 34 -3.99 -5.67 -16.66
CA ASP A 34 -3.35 -6.40 -17.76
C ASP A 34 -3.50 -5.72 -19.13
N SER A 35 -4.57 -4.94 -19.34
CA SER A 35 -4.89 -4.38 -20.64
C SER A 35 -4.24 -3.02 -20.85
N ALA A 36 -3.59 -2.85 -22.00
CA ALA A 36 -3.15 -1.54 -22.47
C ALA A 36 -4.35 -0.63 -22.75
N LEU A 37 -4.20 0.64 -22.40
CA LEU A 37 -5.21 1.66 -22.66
C LEU A 37 -5.23 2.06 -24.15
N LYS A 38 -6.37 2.54 -24.61
CA LYS A 38 -6.64 3.02 -25.97
C LYS A 38 -6.73 4.56 -25.99
N PRO A 39 -6.55 5.19 -27.17
CA PRO A 39 -6.77 6.61 -27.33
C PRO A 39 -8.19 7.03 -26.89
N PRO A 40 -8.38 8.26 -26.36
CA PRO A 40 -7.39 9.33 -26.24
C PRO A 40 -6.33 9.06 -25.16
N TYR A 41 -5.09 9.47 -25.43
CA TYR A 41 -3.97 9.30 -24.50
C TYR A 41 -3.71 10.52 -23.62
N GLU A 42 -4.50 11.57 -23.72
CA GLU A 42 -4.24 12.82 -23.03
C GLU A 42 -5.49 13.33 -22.34
N PHE A 43 -5.33 13.70 -21.07
CA PHE A 43 -6.35 14.33 -20.24
C PHE A 43 -5.83 15.69 -19.80
N ASN A 44 -6.62 16.74 -20.00
CA ASN A 44 -6.22 18.12 -19.75
C ASN A 44 -7.26 18.84 -18.91
N ASN A 45 -6.81 19.45 -17.80
CA ASN A 45 -7.65 20.18 -16.85
C ASN A 45 -8.86 19.40 -16.35
N GLU A 46 -8.65 18.12 -15.99
CA GLU A 46 -9.72 17.23 -15.53
C GLU A 46 -9.50 16.78 -14.08
N PRO A 47 -10.54 16.71 -13.23
CA PRO A 47 -10.45 16.07 -11.93
C PRO A 47 -9.98 14.62 -12.04
N PHE A 48 -9.20 14.14 -11.07
CA PHE A 48 -8.67 12.78 -11.08
C PHE A 48 -9.76 11.72 -11.09
N GLU A 49 -10.89 11.97 -10.42
CA GLU A 49 -12.03 11.05 -10.38
C GLU A 49 -12.59 10.82 -11.79
N ASN A 50 -12.71 11.89 -12.57
CA ASN A 50 -13.15 11.82 -13.96
C ASN A 50 -12.15 11.08 -14.85
N VAL A 51 -10.85 11.31 -14.65
CA VAL A 51 -9.80 10.59 -15.37
C VAL A 51 -9.85 9.11 -15.02
N ALA A 52 -9.97 8.77 -13.74
CA ALA A 52 -10.09 7.40 -13.26
C ALA A 52 -11.30 6.69 -13.85
N ASP A 53 -12.47 7.33 -13.86
CA ASP A 53 -13.70 6.79 -14.45
C ASP A 53 -13.54 6.52 -15.95
N LYS A 54 -12.96 7.48 -16.69
CA LYS A 54 -12.72 7.34 -18.14
C LYS A 54 -11.75 6.20 -18.45
N VAL A 55 -10.67 6.08 -17.68
CA VAL A 55 -9.66 5.02 -17.86
C VAL A 55 -10.25 3.65 -17.52
N ALA A 56 -10.96 3.54 -16.39
CA ALA A 56 -11.58 2.29 -15.96
C ALA A 56 -12.69 1.82 -16.92
N ALA A 57 -13.43 2.75 -17.51
CA ALA A 57 -14.44 2.45 -18.53
C ALA A 57 -13.85 1.74 -19.76
N GLN A 58 -12.59 2.01 -20.13
CA GLN A 58 -11.93 1.34 -21.26
C GLN A 58 -11.73 -0.16 -21.03
N THR A 59 -11.63 -0.59 -19.77
CA THR A 59 -11.48 -1.99 -19.38
C THR A 59 -12.77 -2.60 -18.85
N GLY A 60 -13.88 -1.86 -18.93
CA GLY A 60 -15.20 -2.30 -18.46
C GLY A 60 -15.31 -2.40 -16.94
N THR A 61 -14.47 -1.68 -16.20
CA THR A 61 -14.45 -1.70 -14.73
C THR A 61 -15.06 -0.42 -14.19
N LYS A 62 -15.87 -0.51 -13.15
CA LYS A 62 -16.41 0.66 -12.44
C LYS A 62 -15.41 1.14 -11.38
N VAL A 63 -15.40 2.44 -11.10
CA VAL A 63 -14.66 3.04 -9.98
C VAL A 63 -15.62 3.44 -8.88
N ILE A 64 -15.21 3.22 -7.63
CA ILE A 64 -15.83 3.71 -6.42
C ILE A 64 -14.85 4.69 -5.78
N HIS A 65 -15.28 5.94 -5.63
CA HIS A 65 -14.50 6.99 -4.99
C HIS A 65 -14.94 7.10 -3.54
N ASP A 66 -14.07 6.73 -2.62
CA ASP A 66 -14.24 6.79 -1.17
C ASP A 66 -13.21 7.75 -0.56
N ALA A 67 -13.20 8.97 -1.10
CA ALA A 67 -12.39 10.06 -0.63
C ALA A 67 -12.97 11.39 -1.14
N PRO A 68 -12.63 12.54 -0.51
CA PRO A 68 -13.01 13.84 -1.03
C PRO A 68 -12.48 14.07 -2.45
N GLN A 69 -13.23 14.86 -3.24
CA GLN A 69 -12.82 15.24 -4.58
C GLN A 69 -11.47 15.96 -4.56
N SER A 70 -10.62 15.61 -5.51
CA SER A 70 -9.25 16.12 -5.63
C SER A 70 -9.11 17.24 -6.66
N ASP A 71 -7.95 17.89 -6.65
CA ASP A 71 -7.60 18.96 -7.58
C ASP A 71 -7.46 18.46 -9.03
N GLN A 72 -7.70 19.39 -9.95
CA GLN A 72 -7.60 19.14 -11.38
C GLN A 72 -6.18 18.70 -11.79
N ILE A 73 -6.14 17.71 -12.67
CA ILE A 73 -4.94 17.32 -13.39
C ILE A 73 -4.77 18.30 -14.55
N THR A 74 -3.74 19.16 -14.48
CA THR A 74 -3.39 20.09 -15.57
C THR A 74 -3.17 19.33 -16.87
N ARG A 75 -2.39 18.24 -16.80
CA ARG A 75 -2.09 17.35 -17.92
C ARG A 75 -1.69 15.98 -17.41
N ALA A 76 -2.27 14.92 -17.98
CA ALA A 76 -1.78 13.55 -17.83
C ALA A 76 -1.77 12.86 -19.19
N THR A 77 -0.68 12.14 -19.48
CA THR A 77 -0.49 11.45 -20.76
C THR A 77 -0.25 9.97 -20.53
N ILE A 78 -1.07 9.13 -21.18
CA ILE A 78 -0.91 7.68 -21.23
C ILE A 78 0.25 7.37 -22.19
N GLN A 79 1.21 6.58 -21.73
CA GLN A 79 2.29 6.06 -22.56
C GLN A 79 1.79 4.85 -23.38
N SER A 80 2.36 4.66 -24.58
CA SER A 80 1.99 3.54 -25.44
C SER A 80 2.23 2.20 -24.74
N GLY A 81 1.21 1.35 -24.68
CA GLY A 81 1.26 0.05 -24.02
C GLY A 81 1.08 0.09 -22.49
N GLN A 82 0.91 1.28 -21.90
CA GLN A 82 0.68 1.42 -20.46
C GLN A 82 -0.70 0.88 -20.08
N THR A 83 -0.76 0.16 -18.96
CA THR A 83 -2.01 -0.37 -18.42
C THR A 83 -2.74 0.66 -17.57
N GLY A 84 -4.04 0.44 -17.32
CA GLY A 84 -4.83 1.30 -16.44
C GLY A 84 -4.17 1.51 -15.08
N PHE A 85 -3.70 0.42 -14.48
CA PHE A 85 -3.02 0.45 -13.19
C PHE A 85 -1.71 1.26 -13.24
N GLN A 86 -0.87 1.02 -14.25
CA GLN A 86 0.38 1.75 -14.41
C GLN A 86 0.16 3.26 -14.62
N PHE A 87 -0.96 3.64 -15.24
CA PHE A 87 -1.31 5.04 -15.50
C PHE A 87 -1.92 5.74 -14.28
N LEU A 88 -2.91 5.13 -13.60
CA LEU A 88 -3.59 5.80 -12.49
C LEU A 88 -2.79 5.81 -11.19
N VAL A 89 -1.94 4.82 -10.93
CA VAL A 89 -1.22 4.72 -9.64
C VAL A 89 -0.37 5.96 -9.34
N PRO A 90 0.46 6.48 -10.26
CA PRO A 90 1.19 7.73 -10.02
C PRO A 90 0.27 8.92 -9.73
N LEU A 91 -0.82 9.07 -10.48
CA LEU A 91 -1.77 10.17 -10.33
C LEU A 91 -2.53 10.13 -8.99
N ALA A 92 -2.86 8.92 -8.52
CA ALA A 92 -3.46 8.68 -7.22
C ALA A 92 -2.51 9.04 -6.07
N LYS A 93 -1.22 8.70 -6.23
CA LYS A 93 -0.18 8.99 -5.24
C LYS A 93 0.02 10.48 -5.02
N GLU A 94 0.10 11.26 -6.10
CA GLU A 94 0.17 12.73 -6.03
C GLU A 94 -1.01 13.39 -5.29
N ARG A 95 -2.07 12.62 -5.03
CA ARG A 95 -3.31 13.08 -4.38
C ARG A 95 -3.58 12.36 -3.06
N ASN A 96 -2.59 11.66 -2.51
CA ASN A 96 -2.71 10.88 -1.28
C ASN A 96 -3.92 9.90 -1.34
N ARG A 97 -4.00 9.14 -2.44
CA ARG A 97 -5.01 8.11 -2.69
C ARG A 97 -4.37 6.74 -2.91
N VAL A 98 -5.05 5.71 -2.41
CA VAL A 98 -4.72 4.30 -2.59
C VAL A 98 -5.74 3.67 -3.53
N ILE A 99 -5.25 2.93 -4.53
CA ILE A 99 -6.08 2.16 -5.46
C ILE A 99 -6.13 0.71 -4.99
N SER A 100 -7.34 0.19 -4.79
CA SER A 100 -7.62 -1.20 -4.43
C SER A 100 -8.84 -1.74 -5.20
N SER A 101 -9.46 -2.81 -4.71
CA SER A 101 -10.71 -3.34 -5.27
C SER A 101 -11.70 -3.73 -4.19
N ASP A 102 -12.99 -3.53 -4.45
CA ASP A 102 -14.06 -3.97 -3.56
C ASP A 102 -14.48 -5.44 -3.79
N GLN A 103 -15.41 -5.94 -2.97
CA GLN A 103 -15.92 -7.32 -3.05
C GLN A 103 -16.76 -7.56 -4.33
N GLN A 104 -17.23 -6.50 -4.99
CA GLN A 104 -18.02 -6.52 -6.22
C GLN A 104 -17.13 -6.50 -7.47
N GLY A 105 -15.81 -6.38 -7.30
CA GLY A 105 -14.84 -6.35 -8.38
C GLY A 105 -14.74 -4.99 -9.08
N ASN A 106 -15.11 -3.91 -8.39
CA ASN A 106 -14.87 -2.54 -8.83
C ASN A 106 -13.49 -2.07 -8.35
N ILE A 107 -12.95 -1.05 -9.02
CA ILE A 107 -11.78 -0.32 -8.52
C ILE A 107 -12.25 0.56 -7.37
N LEU A 108 -11.55 0.50 -6.24
CA LEU A 108 -11.82 1.35 -5.08
C LEU A 108 -10.67 2.34 -4.94
N ILE A 109 -10.98 3.64 -4.95
CA ILE A 109 -10.04 4.73 -4.73
C ILE A 109 -10.39 5.34 -3.38
N GLN A 110 -9.49 5.22 -2.42
CA GLN A 110 -9.73 5.62 -1.04
C GLN A 110 -8.49 6.26 -0.44
N GLN A 111 -8.65 6.94 0.70
CA GLN A 111 -7.50 7.33 1.53
C GLN A 111 -7.13 6.18 2.48
N ALA A 112 -5.85 6.08 2.86
CA ALA A 112 -5.44 5.13 3.88
C ALA A 112 -6.07 5.49 5.23
N ASP A 113 -6.83 4.56 5.79
CA ASP A 113 -7.49 4.70 7.08
C ASP A 113 -6.53 4.27 8.19
N VAL A 114 -5.66 5.21 8.59
CA VAL A 114 -4.63 5.01 9.62
C VAL A 114 -5.05 5.48 11.01
N ASP A 115 -6.14 6.25 11.09
CA ASP A 115 -6.64 6.85 12.33
C ASP A 115 -7.87 6.11 12.89
N SER A 116 -8.39 5.11 12.18
CA SER A 116 -9.44 4.24 12.70
C SER A 116 -8.98 3.44 13.91
N ASN A 117 -9.95 3.15 14.78
CA ASN A 117 -9.73 2.25 15.89
C ASN A 117 -9.28 0.87 15.37
N SER A 118 -8.25 0.34 16.02
CA SER A 118 -7.79 -1.02 15.82
C SER A 118 -8.93 -2.04 15.88
N VAL A 119 -8.99 -2.93 14.89
CA VAL A 119 -10.03 -3.98 14.82
C VAL A 119 -9.80 -5.11 15.82
N GLY A 120 -8.67 -5.09 16.52
CA GLY A 120 -8.36 -6.00 17.61
C GLY A 120 -6.91 -5.98 18.02
N VAL A 121 -6.61 -6.65 19.13
CA VAL A 121 -5.25 -6.82 19.63
C VAL A 121 -4.78 -8.23 19.30
N ILE A 122 -3.56 -8.35 18.78
CA ILE A 122 -2.85 -9.61 18.60
C ILE A 122 -1.60 -9.54 19.47
N GLU A 123 -1.55 -10.39 20.48
CA GLU A 123 -0.48 -10.43 21.47
C GLU A 123 0.29 -11.75 21.37
N GLU A 124 1.60 -11.65 21.24
CA GLU A 124 2.51 -12.80 21.25
C GLU A 124 2.36 -13.61 22.54
N GLY A 125 2.16 -14.92 22.40
CA GLY A 125 2.08 -15.83 23.54
C GLY A 125 0.77 -15.74 24.34
N ASN A 126 -0.22 -14.97 23.89
CA ASN A 126 -1.52 -14.92 24.55
C ASN A 126 -2.34 -16.20 24.28
N GLU A 127 -2.36 -17.08 25.28
CA GLU A 127 -3.08 -18.36 25.26
C GLU A 127 -4.59 -18.23 25.47
N ALA A 128 -5.10 -17.07 25.89
CA ALA A 128 -6.52 -16.87 26.17
C ALA A 128 -7.33 -16.63 24.88
N ASP A 129 -6.80 -15.79 23.99
CA ASP A 129 -7.50 -15.40 22.76
C ASP A 129 -7.14 -16.30 21.58
N LEU A 130 -5.97 -16.95 21.61
CA LEU A 130 -5.46 -17.90 20.59
C LEU A 130 -5.55 -17.36 19.15
N ILE A 131 -5.56 -16.04 18.98
CA ILE A 131 -5.76 -15.38 17.68
C ILE A 131 -4.59 -15.71 16.76
N SER A 132 -3.36 -15.62 17.24
CA SER A 132 -2.15 -16.00 16.53
C SER A 132 -1.20 -16.69 17.49
N GLN A 133 -0.65 -17.84 17.06
CA GLN A 133 0.31 -18.61 17.87
C GLN A 133 1.69 -18.69 17.21
N GLU A 134 1.81 -18.23 15.98
CA GLU A 134 3.05 -18.20 15.21
C GLU A 134 3.02 -17.00 14.26
N PHE A 135 4.16 -16.37 14.03
CA PHE A 135 4.33 -15.36 12.99
C PHE A 135 5.78 -15.37 12.50
N GLN A 136 6.00 -14.73 11.35
CA GLN A 136 7.34 -14.52 10.82
C GLN A 136 7.53 -13.05 10.48
N ALA A 137 8.58 -12.46 11.06
CA ALA A 137 9.04 -11.12 10.76
C ALA A 137 10.39 -11.17 10.03
N SER A 138 10.57 -10.27 9.07
CA SER A 138 11.84 -10.03 8.38
C SER A 138 12.10 -8.53 8.33
N PHE A 139 13.29 -8.15 8.77
CA PHE A 139 13.81 -6.80 8.72
C PHE A 139 15.07 -6.82 7.84
N ASP A 140 14.96 -6.34 6.59
CA ASP A 140 16.05 -6.29 5.62
C ASP A 140 16.36 -4.83 5.26
N ASP A 141 17.30 -4.22 5.97
CA ASP A 141 17.74 -2.84 5.74
C ASP A 141 18.72 -2.69 4.56
N ARG A 142 18.97 -3.77 3.81
CA ARG A 142 19.94 -3.76 2.71
C ARG A 142 19.59 -2.71 1.67
N LYS A 143 18.32 -2.36 1.51
CA LYS A 143 17.90 -1.32 0.56
C LYS A 143 17.47 -0.02 1.26
N SER A 144 17.64 0.12 2.57
CA SER A 144 17.48 1.41 3.24
C SER A 144 18.65 2.33 2.89
N PHE A 145 18.33 3.59 2.57
CA PHE A 145 19.30 4.62 2.25
C PHE A 145 19.15 5.81 3.21
N ARG A 146 20.26 6.49 3.49
CA ARG A 146 20.25 7.74 4.27
C ARG A 146 19.77 8.93 3.45
N SER A 147 19.96 8.91 2.13
CA SER A 147 19.57 10.02 1.25
C SER A 147 18.84 9.48 0.01
N TYR A 148 17.62 9.98 -0.18
CA TYR A 148 16.75 9.69 -1.32
C TYR A 148 16.68 10.94 -2.20
N LYS A 149 17.49 10.97 -3.26
CA LYS A 149 17.50 12.06 -4.21
C LYS A 149 16.59 11.75 -5.39
N VAL A 150 15.64 12.63 -5.67
CA VAL A 150 14.77 12.53 -6.85
C VAL A 150 15.11 13.67 -7.80
N THR A 151 15.20 13.37 -9.09
CA THR A 151 15.41 14.37 -10.14
C THR A 151 14.33 14.29 -11.20
N SER A 152 13.84 15.44 -11.65
CA SER A 152 12.92 15.55 -12.79
C SER A 152 13.48 16.50 -13.83
N GLN A 153 13.24 16.19 -15.10
CA GLN A 153 13.58 17.05 -16.23
C GLN A 153 12.32 17.33 -17.03
N THR A 154 11.96 18.60 -17.09
CA THR A 154 10.82 19.08 -17.88
C THR A 154 11.32 20.04 -18.98
N PRO A 155 10.49 20.38 -19.98
CA PRO A 155 10.83 21.44 -20.93
C PRO A 155 11.12 22.80 -20.27
N PHE A 156 10.64 23.03 -19.04
CA PHE A 156 10.75 24.29 -18.30
C PHE A 156 11.94 24.34 -17.33
N GLY A 157 12.62 23.22 -17.10
CA GLY A 157 13.77 23.18 -16.19
C GLY A 157 14.04 21.82 -15.57
N ARG A 158 15.10 21.77 -14.75
CA ARG A 158 15.48 20.61 -13.94
C ARG A 158 15.10 20.85 -12.48
N TYR A 159 14.38 19.90 -11.91
CA TYR A 159 13.97 19.91 -10.51
C TYR A 159 14.71 18.80 -9.76
N GLN A 160 15.02 19.03 -8.48
CA GLN A 160 15.57 18.00 -7.61
C GLN A 160 15.03 18.16 -6.18
N ALA A 161 14.76 17.03 -5.54
CA ALA A 161 14.51 16.94 -4.10
C ALA A 161 15.46 15.95 -3.47
N ASN A 162 15.72 16.11 -2.17
CA ASN A 162 16.48 15.16 -1.38
C ASN A 162 15.82 14.99 -0.01
N VAL A 163 15.43 13.76 0.30
CA VAL A 163 14.91 13.38 1.62
C VAL A 163 16.00 12.63 2.37
N THR A 164 16.25 13.02 3.61
CA THR A 164 17.24 12.37 4.47
C THR A 164 16.54 11.49 5.50
N ASP A 165 16.90 10.22 5.56
CA ASP A 165 16.49 9.29 6.60
C ASP A 165 17.62 9.17 7.63
N LYS A 166 17.41 9.76 8.80
CA LYS A 166 18.40 9.76 9.88
C LYS A 166 18.47 8.43 10.63
N SER A 167 17.49 7.53 10.44
CA SER A 167 17.51 6.19 11.04
C SER A 167 18.59 5.30 10.42
N VAL A 168 19.05 5.62 9.20
CA VAL A 168 20.16 4.94 8.51
C VAL A 168 21.46 5.71 8.77
N PRO A 169 22.36 5.23 9.67
CA PRO A 169 23.57 5.95 10.02
C PRO A 169 24.60 5.97 8.88
N GLU A 170 24.68 4.91 8.08
CA GLU A 170 25.64 4.79 6.98
C GLU A 170 25.36 5.81 5.87
N PRO A 171 26.40 6.36 5.22
CA PRO A 171 26.27 7.37 4.15
C PRO A 171 25.82 6.75 2.81
N ARG A 172 24.70 6.03 2.81
CA ARG A 172 24.13 5.36 1.63
C ARG A 172 23.14 6.31 0.94
N HIS A 173 23.20 6.40 -0.38
CA HIS A 173 22.33 7.28 -1.16
C HIS A 173 21.76 6.56 -2.39
N THR A 174 20.56 6.95 -2.77
CA THR A 174 19.90 6.53 -4.01
C THR A 174 19.47 7.76 -4.83
N ILE A 175 19.49 7.63 -6.15
CA ILE A 175 19.08 8.68 -7.08
C ILE A 175 18.06 8.09 -8.06
N THR A 176 16.86 8.65 -8.09
CA THR A 176 15.79 8.23 -9.01
C THR A 176 15.39 9.38 -9.92
N SER A 177 15.28 9.10 -11.22
CA SER A 177 14.73 10.06 -12.18
C SER A 177 13.23 9.81 -12.37
N VAL A 178 12.42 10.86 -12.29
CA VAL A 178 10.97 10.80 -12.49
C VAL A 178 10.53 11.84 -13.52
N ASP A 179 9.45 11.54 -14.23
CA ASP A 179 8.78 12.48 -15.13
C ASP A 179 7.56 13.04 -14.39
N THR A 180 7.78 14.04 -13.54
CA THR A 180 6.69 14.77 -12.87
C THR A 180 6.52 16.14 -13.50
N GLN A 181 5.26 16.48 -13.80
CA GLN A 181 4.87 17.74 -14.44
C GLN A 181 4.31 18.76 -13.44
N ILE A 182 4.23 18.42 -12.15
CA ILE A 182 3.70 19.29 -11.09
C ILE A 182 4.88 19.95 -10.36
N PRO A 183 5.04 21.28 -10.45
CA PRO A 183 6.00 22.01 -9.62
C PRO A 183 5.70 21.78 -8.13
N GLY A 184 6.69 21.33 -7.34
CA GLY A 184 6.56 21.05 -5.90
C GLY A 184 6.12 19.63 -5.51
N ALA A 185 5.83 18.76 -6.48
CA ALA A 185 5.54 17.34 -6.21
C ALA A 185 6.79 16.48 -6.03
N ILE A 186 7.99 17.01 -6.34
CA ILE A 186 9.22 16.23 -6.36
C ILE A 186 9.70 15.85 -4.95
N GLU A 187 9.39 16.69 -3.95
CA GLU A 187 9.59 16.43 -2.53
C GLU A 187 8.70 15.27 -2.05
N GLN A 188 7.40 15.33 -2.36
CA GLN A 188 6.45 14.25 -2.02
C GLN A 188 6.84 12.93 -2.67
N VAL A 189 7.34 12.96 -3.91
CA VAL A 189 7.84 11.76 -4.60
C VAL A 189 9.09 11.20 -3.91
N ALA A 190 9.98 12.05 -3.38
CA ALA A 190 11.16 11.61 -2.63
C ALA A 190 10.78 10.98 -1.28
N GLU A 191 9.81 11.55 -0.56
CA GLU A 191 9.29 10.97 0.68
C GLU A 191 8.59 9.64 0.43
N TRP A 192 7.80 9.56 -0.63
CA TRP A 192 7.16 8.32 -1.05
C TRP A 192 8.17 7.22 -1.36
N GLN A 193 9.31 7.54 -2.01
CA GLN A 193 10.36 6.56 -2.26
C GLN A 193 10.95 6.02 -0.96
N ARG A 194 11.14 6.87 0.05
CA ARG A 194 11.53 6.43 1.39
C ARG A 194 10.47 5.49 1.99
N HIS A 195 9.18 5.84 1.91
CA HIS A 195 8.09 5.02 2.47
C HIS A 195 7.97 3.65 1.77
N LEU A 196 8.10 3.60 0.44
CA LEU A 196 8.16 2.34 -0.29
C LEU A 196 9.32 1.47 0.15
N GLN A 197 10.47 2.07 0.38
CA GLN A 197 11.63 1.33 0.83
C GLN A 197 11.37 0.69 2.19
N THR A 198 10.76 1.44 3.11
CA THR A 198 10.29 0.91 4.40
C THR A 198 9.33 -0.28 4.26
N ILE A 199 8.40 -0.23 3.30
CA ILE A 199 7.46 -1.33 3.02
C ILE A 199 8.19 -2.60 2.52
N GLU A 200 9.30 -2.43 1.78
CA GLU A 200 10.09 -3.54 1.26
C GLU A 200 11.06 -4.10 2.31
N ASP A 201 11.59 -3.23 3.18
CA ASP A 201 12.53 -3.59 4.25
C ASP A 201 11.83 -4.33 5.38
N PHE A 202 10.54 -4.06 5.61
CA PHE A 202 9.73 -4.71 6.64
C PHE A 202 8.69 -5.66 6.05
N ARG A 203 8.82 -6.94 6.40
CA ARG A 203 7.78 -7.95 6.11
C ARG A 203 7.37 -8.64 7.40
N LEU A 204 6.14 -8.39 7.82
CA LEU A 204 5.48 -9.13 8.87
C LEU A 204 4.19 -9.75 8.33
N GLU A 205 4.14 -11.07 8.40
CA GLU A 205 2.98 -11.88 8.08
C GLU A 205 2.49 -12.54 9.37
N ILE A 206 1.22 -12.30 9.73
CA ILE A 206 0.61 -12.79 10.98
C ILE A 206 -0.49 -13.79 10.61
N PRO A 207 -0.21 -15.11 10.68
CA PRO A 207 -1.23 -16.15 10.67
C PRO A 207 -2.21 -15.97 11.82
N VAL A 208 -3.51 -15.91 11.50
CA VAL A 208 -4.59 -15.79 12.49
C VAL A 208 -5.62 -16.90 12.35
N VAL A 209 -6.21 -17.30 13.47
CA VAL A 209 -7.33 -18.24 13.55
C VAL A 209 -8.62 -17.51 13.17
N GLY A 210 -9.43 -18.15 12.34
CA GLY A 210 -10.68 -17.57 11.86
C GLY A 210 -10.50 -16.48 10.81
N TRP A 211 -11.62 -15.96 10.33
CA TRP A 211 -11.67 -14.88 9.33
C TRP A 211 -12.16 -13.55 9.89
N HIS A 212 -12.58 -13.54 11.17
CA HIS A 212 -13.09 -12.35 11.82
C HIS A 212 -12.09 -11.87 12.86
N ALA A 213 -11.97 -10.55 12.95
CA ALA A 213 -11.22 -9.87 13.97
C ALA A 213 -11.96 -9.93 15.33
N PRO A 214 -11.27 -9.63 16.44
CA PRO A 214 -11.91 -9.48 17.76
C PRO A 214 -13.10 -8.52 17.79
N SER A 215 -13.12 -7.49 16.92
CA SER A 215 -14.28 -6.60 16.77
C SER A 215 -15.56 -7.30 16.28
N GLY A 216 -15.44 -8.52 15.74
CA GLY A 216 -16.50 -9.26 15.07
C GLY A 216 -16.58 -8.99 13.57
N ASP A 217 -15.88 -7.98 13.07
CA ASP A 217 -15.78 -7.69 11.64
C ASP A 217 -14.87 -8.69 10.93
N LEU A 218 -15.05 -8.83 9.62
CA LEU A 218 -14.11 -9.59 8.80
C LEU A 218 -12.75 -8.88 8.80
N TRP A 219 -11.65 -9.64 8.92
CA TRP A 219 -10.31 -9.09 8.67
C TRP A 219 -10.28 -8.45 7.29
N ARG A 220 -9.92 -7.18 7.15
CA ARG A 220 -9.93 -6.49 5.84
C ARG A 220 -8.68 -5.65 5.67
N VAL A 221 -8.38 -5.31 4.42
CA VAL A 221 -7.39 -4.28 4.13
C VAL A 221 -7.96 -2.90 4.46
N ASN A 222 -7.09 -1.90 4.63
CA ASN A 222 -7.49 -0.55 5.03
C ASN A 222 -8.12 -0.49 6.42
N THR A 223 -7.60 -1.28 7.35
CA THR A 223 -7.90 -1.25 8.78
C THR A 223 -6.61 -1.42 9.58
N THR A 224 -6.61 -1.03 10.85
CA THR A 224 -5.47 -1.18 11.76
C THR A 224 -5.67 -2.36 12.72
N VAL A 225 -4.58 -2.97 13.17
CA VAL A 225 -4.56 -4.01 14.21
C VAL A 225 -3.42 -3.72 15.18
N THR A 226 -3.68 -3.82 16.47
CA THR A 226 -2.66 -3.59 17.49
C THR A 226 -1.86 -4.86 17.64
N PHE A 227 -0.56 -4.79 17.41
CA PHE A 227 0.35 -5.93 17.54
C PHE A 227 1.29 -5.71 18.73
N VAL A 228 1.26 -6.65 19.69
CA VAL A 228 2.11 -6.66 20.88
C VAL A 228 3.03 -7.86 20.78
N SER A 229 4.34 -7.64 20.75
CA SER A 229 5.32 -8.71 20.59
C SER A 229 6.69 -8.30 21.12
N GLU A 230 7.16 -9.00 22.15
CA GLU A 230 8.54 -8.84 22.62
C GLU A 230 9.55 -9.29 21.55
N THR A 231 9.26 -10.37 20.83
CA THR A 231 10.15 -10.91 19.77
C THR A 231 10.35 -9.93 18.62
N CYS A 232 9.35 -9.08 18.33
CA CYS A 232 9.45 -8.02 17.33
C CYS A 232 9.85 -6.65 17.91
N PHE A 233 10.25 -6.58 19.19
CA PHE A 233 10.61 -5.33 19.88
C PHE A 233 9.46 -4.32 19.98
N ILE A 234 8.22 -4.81 20.13
CA ILE A 234 6.99 -4.02 20.30
C ILE A 234 6.28 -4.45 21.60
N PRO A 235 6.90 -4.28 22.79
CA PRO A 235 6.34 -4.77 24.05
C PRO A 235 5.10 -4.01 24.51
N ASP A 236 4.98 -2.72 24.16
CA ASP A 236 3.87 -1.86 24.58
C ASP A 236 2.70 -1.85 23.60
N GLY A 237 2.81 -2.61 22.50
CA GLY A 237 1.86 -2.61 21.40
C GLY A 237 2.07 -1.47 20.39
N PHE A 238 1.78 -1.76 19.13
CA PHE A 238 1.78 -0.77 18.06
C PHE A 238 0.71 -1.09 17.04
N ASP A 239 0.00 -0.06 16.59
CA ASP A 239 -1.01 -0.22 15.55
C ASP A 239 -0.35 -0.37 14.19
N LEU A 240 -0.57 -1.53 13.56
CA LEU A 240 -0.10 -1.84 12.23
C LEU A 240 -1.27 -1.80 11.25
N TYR A 241 -1.01 -1.28 10.07
CA TYR A 241 -1.99 -1.20 8.99
C TYR A 241 -2.01 -2.50 8.18
N ILE A 242 -3.20 -3.05 7.99
CA ILE A 242 -3.41 -4.28 7.21
C ILE A 242 -3.42 -3.90 5.72
N ARG A 243 -2.32 -4.23 5.02
CA ARG A 243 -2.20 -4.02 3.57
C ARG A 243 -2.73 -5.19 2.75
N GLY A 244 -2.83 -6.38 3.35
CA GLY A 244 -3.25 -7.59 2.66
C GLY A 244 -3.83 -8.63 3.61
N VAL A 245 -4.84 -9.37 3.14
CA VAL A 245 -5.43 -10.49 3.86
C VAL A 245 -5.53 -11.68 2.93
N ARG A 246 -5.00 -12.83 3.35
CA ARG A 246 -5.14 -14.09 2.64
C ARG A 246 -6.01 -15.05 3.46
N TYR A 247 -7.27 -15.19 3.08
CA TYR A 247 -8.17 -16.17 3.69
C TYR A 247 -7.88 -17.58 3.18
N ILE A 248 -7.83 -18.53 4.11
CA ILE A 248 -7.52 -19.93 3.86
C ILE A 248 -8.62 -20.78 4.50
N TYR A 249 -9.10 -21.77 3.76
CA TYR A 249 -9.98 -22.81 4.28
C TYR A 249 -9.44 -24.18 3.87
N GLY A 250 -9.19 -25.04 4.84
CA GLY A 250 -8.60 -26.35 4.61
C GLY A 250 -8.73 -27.29 5.80
N SER A 251 -7.80 -28.26 5.91
CA SER A 251 -7.79 -29.22 7.02
C SER A 251 -7.62 -28.58 8.40
N GLY A 252 -6.95 -27.42 8.47
CA GLY A 252 -6.82 -26.62 9.69
C GLY A 252 -8.02 -25.70 9.99
N GLY A 253 -9.13 -25.82 9.25
CA GLY A 253 -10.30 -24.96 9.41
C GLY A 253 -10.20 -23.64 8.66
N MET A 254 -10.87 -22.61 9.17
CA MET A 254 -10.82 -21.24 8.65
C MET A 254 -9.67 -20.49 9.31
N THR A 255 -8.71 -20.03 8.52
CA THR A 255 -7.59 -19.20 8.98
C THR A 255 -7.36 -18.05 8.01
N ALA A 256 -6.63 -17.03 8.42
CA ALA A 256 -6.16 -15.97 7.55
C ALA A 256 -4.68 -15.69 7.78
N VAL A 257 -4.03 -15.03 6.84
CA VAL A 257 -2.70 -14.44 7.04
C VAL A 257 -2.81 -12.95 6.76
N LEU A 258 -2.45 -12.14 7.76
CA LEU A 258 -2.44 -10.69 7.67
C LEU A 258 -1.05 -10.23 7.24
N SER A 259 -0.98 -9.47 6.15
CA SER A 259 0.23 -8.75 5.75
C SER A 259 0.11 -7.34 6.27
N VAL A 260 1.02 -6.95 7.16
CA VAL A 260 0.93 -5.69 7.91
C VAL A 260 2.16 -4.81 7.68
N VAL A 261 1.96 -3.50 7.78
CA VAL A 261 2.99 -2.47 7.61
C VAL A 261 2.74 -1.32 8.60
N PRO A 262 3.75 -0.47 8.90
CA PRO A 262 3.52 0.74 9.66
C PRO A 262 2.44 1.63 9.00
N PRO A 263 1.51 2.25 9.75
CA PRO A 263 0.35 2.92 9.15
C PRO A 263 0.72 4.06 8.18
N ASN A 264 1.69 4.88 8.56
CA ASN A 264 1.99 6.11 7.83
C ASN A 264 2.67 5.88 6.46
N VAL A 265 2.98 4.64 6.06
CA VAL A 265 3.62 4.34 4.77
C VAL A 265 2.75 4.72 3.56
N TYR A 266 1.43 4.81 3.75
CA TYR A 266 0.48 5.24 2.73
C TYR A 266 -0.04 6.66 2.95
N THR A 267 0.66 7.45 3.77
CA THR A 267 0.30 8.84 4.11
C THR A 267 1.48 9.78 3.91
N GLU A 268 1.23 11.08 4.05
CA GLU A 268 2.25 12.12 4.07
C GLU A 268 2.92 12.27 5.47
N ARG A 269 2.44 11.53 6.49
CA ARG A 269 3.00 11.61 7.84
C ARG A 269 4.34 10.86 7.90
N PRO A 270 5.26 11.26 8.79
CA PRO A 270 6.49 10.52 9.03
C PRO A 270 6.21 9.06 9.42
N VAL A 271 6.96 8.13 8.84
CA VAL A 271 6.85 6.71 9.19
C VAL A 271 7.62 6.44 10.48
N ILE A 272 6.91 5.83 11.44
CA ILE A 272 7.46 5.41 12.73
C ILE A 272 7.71 3.89 12.66
N LEU A 273 8.92 3.48 13.03
CA LEU A 273 9.33 2.06 13.05
C LEU A 273 9.44 1.60 14.50
N PRO A 274 8.44 0.88 15.02
CA PRO A 274 8.38 0.56 16.46
C PRO A 274 9.49 -0.40 16.91
N TRP A 275 10.08 -1.16 15.99
CA TRP A 275 11.17 -2.09 16.28
C TRP A 275 12.56 -1.44 16.32
N LEU A 276 12.66 -0.14 15.98
CA LEU A 276 13.90 0.62 16.15
C LEU A 276 13.88 1.35 17.49
N PRO A 277 15.03 1.46 18.18
CA PRO A 277 15.09 2.17 19.45
C PRO A 277 14.66 3.64 19.29
N ALA A 278 13.98 4.18 20.31
CA ALA A 278 13.41 5.54 20.31
C ALA A 278 14.43 6.66 19.98
N THR A 279 15.72 6.43 20.21
CA THR A 279 16.80 7.34 19.79
C THR A 279 16.92 7.52 18.27
N ALA A 280 16.30 6.66 17.46
CA ALA A 280 16.11 6.85 16.03
C ALA A 280 14.83 7.66 15.68
N ILE A 281 13.85 7.69 16.60
CA ILE A 281 12.47 8.20 16.40
C ILE A 281 12.33 9.67 16.81
N GLU A 282 13.15 10.18 17.74
CA GLU A 282 13.21 11.60 18.18
C GLU A 282 13.40 12.63 17.02
N SER A 283 13.58 12.18 15.78
CA SER A 283 13.87 13.02 14.62
C SER A 283 12.69 13.23 13.63
N THR A 284 11.47 12.80 13.98
CA THR A 284 10.27 12.99 13.13
C THR A 284 9.33 14.11 13.59
N GLU A 285 9.20 14.38 14.89
CA GLU A 285 8.41 15.53 15.40
C GLU A 285 9.07 16.89 15.09
N ASP A 286 10.39 16.91 14.94
CA ASP A 286 11.19 18.10 14.64
C ASP A 286 10.94 18.71 13.25
N PHE A 287 10.17 18.02 12.39
CA PHE A 287 9.76 18.51 11.07
C PHE A 287 8.47 19.33 11.13
N LEU A 288 7.51 18.97 12.00
CA LEU A 288 6.26 19.71 12.15
C LEU A 288 6.47 21.02 12.93
N SER A 289 7.44 21.06 13.85
CA SER A 289 7.86 22.28 14.56
C SER A 289 8.61 23.27 13.67
N GLN A 290 9.13 22.83 12.52
CA GLN A 290 9.82 23.68 11.53
C GLN A 290 8.89 24.21 10.42
N LEU A 291 7.62 23.79 10.41
CA LEU A 291 6.59 24.26 9.48
C LEU A 291 5.72 25.40 10.06
N GLU A 292 5.80 25.65 11.36
CA GLU A 292 5.23 26.86 11.97
C GLU A 292 6.25 28.01 11.96
N VAL A 293 5.97 28.98 11.08
CA VAL A 293 6.51 30.36 11.03
C VAL A 293 7.78 30.57 10.18
N GLU A 294 7.57 31.11 8.97
CA GLU A 294 7.92 32.51 8.67
C GLU A 294 6.94 33.06 7.60
N PHE A 295 6.23 34.14 7.96
CA PHE A 295 5.50 35.03 7.05
C PHE A 295 6.43 36.15 6.56
#